data_AF-A0A7X9JB08-F1
#
_entry.id   AF-A0A7X9JB08-F1
#
_cell.length_a   1.000
_cell.length_b   1.000
_cell.length_c   1.000
_cell.angle_alpha   90.00
_cell.angle_beta   90.00
_cell.angle_gamma   90.00
#
_symmetry.space_group_name_H-M   'P 1'
#
loop_
_entity.id
_entity.type
_entity.pdbx_description
1 polymer ?
#
loop_
_entity_poly.entity_id
_entity_poly.type
_entity_poly.pdbx_seq_one_letter_code
_entity_poly.pdbx_strand_id
1 'polypeptide(L)'
;MTIHSKSIWKPALIVLMLGGILLSACSSIPALSPATATPTTTPTPTAVPLKTLVVCLGDEPTSLYLYGNASQSMWSVLESLYDGPFDTVNYQPQAVIMEEVPTQENGDVTLQSASVSAGDLVANTEGDPVALAKGVTVFPEGCTSADCAVTWDGESELKLSQMVVHFKIKSGVTWSDGQP
;
A
#
# COMPACT_ATOMS: atom_id res chain seq x y z
N MET A 1 -74.63 38.66 52.99
CA MET A 1 -75.65 38.37 51.97
C MET A 1 -75.05 37.28 51.07
N THR A 2 -75.61 36.08 51.16
CA THR A 2 -75.07 34.80 50.69
C THR A 2 -75.13 34.68 49.16
N ILE A 3 -73.97 34.42 48.53
CA ILE A 3 -73.84 34.19 47.08
C ILE A 3 -73.58 32.71 46.82
N HIS A 4 -74.35 32.19 45.85
CA HIS A 4 -74.52 30.80 45.47
C HIS A 4 -73.24 30.07 45.02
N SER A 5 -73.01 28.88 45.58
CA SER A 5 -72.14 27.85 45.03
C SER A 5 -72.86 27.10 43.90
N LYS A 6 -72.32 27.13 42.67
CA LYS A 6 -72.73 26.25 41.56
C LYS A 6 -71.57 25.32 41.19
N SER A 7 -71.88 24.03 41.18
CA SER A 7 -71.02 22.87 41.02
C SER A 7 -70.20 22.87 39.71
N ILE A 8 -68.87 22.96 39.85
CA ILE A 8 -67.86 22.99 38.76
C ILE A 8 -67.41 21.56 38.36
N TRP A 9 -68.05 20.50 38.86
CA TRP A 9 -67.57 19.12 38.68
C TRP A 9 -68.02 18.45 37.35
N LYS A 10 -68.96 19.01 36.59
CA LYS A 10 -69.49 18.35 35.37
C LYS A 10 -68.67 18.52 34.07
N PRO A 11 -67.92 19.61 33.80
CA PRO A 11 -67.16 19.71 32.54
C PRO A 11 -65.80 18.99 32.58
N ALA A 12 -65.23 18.75 33.77
CA ALA A 12 -63.92 18.10 33.90
C ALA A 12 -63.95 16.57 33.64
N LEU A 13 -65.08 15.90 33.91
CA LEU A 13 -65.23 14.46 33.66
C LEU A 13 -65.35 14.11 32.17
N ILE A 14 -65.87 15.02 31.35
CA ILE A 14 -66.10 14.80 29.91
C ILE A 14 -64.78 14.93 29.12
N VAL A 15 -63.90 15.84 29.52
CA VAL A 15 -62.58 16.01 28.89
C VAL A 15 -61.64 14.83 29.20
N LEU A 16 -61.75 14.24 30.40
CA LEU A 16 -60.95 13.07 30.78
C LEU A 16 -61.42 11.77 30.07
N MET A 17 -62.72 11.63 29.78
CA MET A 17 -63.24 10.47 29.04
C MET A 17 -62.94 10.49 27.53
N LEU A 18 -62.83 11.67 26.91
CA LEU A 18 -62.53 11.76 25.46
C LEU A 18 -61.04 11.51 25.14
N GLY A 19 -60.13 11.76 26.09
CA GLY A 19 -58.69 11.53 25.89
C GLY A 19 -58.26 10.05 25.94
N GLY A 20 -59.04 9.18 26.62
CA GLY A 20 -58.68 7.76 26.78
C GLY A 20 -59.00 6.87 25.58
N ILE A 21 -59.89 7.30 24.68
CA ILE A 21 -60.36 6.46 23.56
C ILE A 21 -59.37 6.44 22.37
N LEU A 22 -58.40 7.36 22.31
CA LEU A 22 -57.47 7.47 21.18
C LEU A 22 -56.21 6.60 21.29
N LEU A 23 -55.96 5.89 22.40
CA LEU A 23 -54.74 5.07 22.58
C LEU A 23 -54.92 3.55 22.42
N SER A 24 -56.11 3.04 22.07
CA SER A 24 -56.38 1.59 22.05
C SER A 24 -56.41 0.93 20.66
N ALA A 25 -56.08 1.65 19.58
CA ALA A 25 -56.17 1.12 18.22
C ALA A 25 -54.82 0.69 17.61
N CYS A 26 -54.12 -0.24 18.26
CA CYS A 26 -53.13 -1.08 17.59
C CYS A 26 -52.81 -2.32 18.44
N SER A 27 -53.61 -3.37 18.31
CA SER A 27 -53.27 -4.70 18.82
C SER A 27 -54.09 -5.75 18.09
N SER A 28 -53.59 -6.22 16.95
CA SER A 28 -53.67 -7.60 16.40
C SER A 28 -53.60 -7.60 14.86
N ILE A 29 -52.43 -7.95 14.33
CA ILE A 29 -52.26 -8.36 12.92
C ILE A 29 -52.17 -9.89 12.92
N PRO A 30 -52.96 -10.61 12.11
CA PRO A 30 -52.86 -12.07 12.01
C PRO A 30 -51.54 -12.47 11.36
N ALA A 31 -50.86 -13.46 11.94
CA ALA A 31 -49.61 -14.01 11.40
C ALA A 31 -49.89 -14.73 10.08
N LEU A 32 -49.34 -14.21 8.97
CA LEU A 32 -49.29 -14.93 7.70
C LEU A 32 -48.16 -15.97 7.73
N SER A 33 -48.47 -17.15 7.21
CA SER A 33 -47.55 -18.29 7.04
C SER A 33 -46.31 -17.89 6.22
N PRO A 34 -45.09 -18.40 6.51
CA PRO A 34 -43.89 -18.01 5.78
C PRO A 34 -43.93 -18.54 4.34
N ALA A 35 -43.89 -17.62 3.38
CA ALA A 35 -43.72 -17.94 1.97
C ALA A 35 -42.32 -18.54 1.73
N THR A 36 -42.24 -19.65 1.00
CA THR A 36 -40.98 -20.22 0.51
C THR A 36 -40.27 -19.19 -0.37
N ALA A 37 -39.06 -18.77 0.03
CA ALA A 37 -38.24 -17.85 -0.75
C ALA A 37 -37.87 -18.49 -2.09
N THR A 38 -38.34 -17.90 -3.19
CA THR A 38 -37.86 -18.21 -4.54
C THR A 38 -36.41 -17.72 -4.66
N PRO A 39 -35.47 -18.47 -5.25
CA PRO A 39 -34.10 -18.00 -5.42
C PRO A 39 -34.10 -16.75 -6.30
N THR A 40 -33.80 -15.60 -5.71
CA THR A 40 -33.53 -14.36 -6.44
C THR A 40 -32.26 -14.57 -7.24
N THR A 41 -32.35 -14.55 -8.58
CA THR A 41 -31.18 -14.49 -9.44
C THR A 41 -30.48 -13.16 -9.19
N THR A 42 -29.33 -13.19 -8.50
CA THR A 42 -28.45 -12.02 -8.37
C THR A 42 -28.10 -11.52 -9.78
N PRO A 43 -28.34 -10.23 -10.11
CA PRO A 43 -27.98 -9.71 -11.41
C PRO A 43 -26.46 -9.84 -11.57
N THR A 44 -26.01 -10.48 -12.65
CA THR A 44 -24.60 -10.47 -13.02
C THR A 44 -24.23 -9.04 -13.42
N PRO A 45 -23.17 -8.43 -12.86
CA PRO A 45 -22.76 -7.09 -13.25
C PRO A 45 -22.51 -7.05 -14.76
N THR A 46 -23.12 -6.09 -15.45
CA THR A 46 -22.86 -5.83 -16.87
C THR A 46 -21.42 -5.38 -17.01
N ALA A 47 -20.65 -6.00 -17.90
CA ALA A 47 -19.26 -5.65 -18.13
C ALA A 47 -19.14 -4.17 -18.54
N VAL A 48 -18.27 -3.44 -17.86
CA VAL A 48 -17.99 -2.03 -18.18
C VAL A 48 -17.38 -1.98 -19.60
N PRO A 49 -17.88 -1.11 -20.50
CA PRO A 49 -17.30 -0.99 -21.83
C PRO A 49 -15.84 -0.54 -21.75
N LEU A 50 -14.98 -1.23 -22.50
CA LEU A 50 -13.55 -0.92 -22.60
C LEU A 50 -13.34 0.50 -23.13
N LYS A 51 -12.52 1.28 -22.44
CA LYS A 51 -12.07 2.60 -22.90
C LYS A 51 -10.78 2.42 -23.69
N THR A 52 -10.68 3.09 -24.84
CA THR A 52 -9.46 3.07 -25.67
C THR A 52 -8.72 4.39 -25.54
N LEU A 53 -7.42 4.32 -25.25
CA LEU A 53 -6.49 5.44 -25.35
C LEU A 53 -5.50 5.13 -26.47
N VAL A 54 -5.37 6.04 -27.43
CA VAL A 54 -4.38 5.94 -28.51
C VAL A 54 -3.29 6.97 -28.26
N VAL A 55 -2.05 6.51 -28.10
CA VAL A 55 -0.89 7.36 -27.86
C VAL A 55 0.08 7.20 -29.03
N CYS A 56 0.46 8.32 -29.66
CA CYS A 56 1.47 8.33 -30.71
C CYS A 56 2.87 8.44 -30.08
N LEU A 57 3.80 7.60 -30.53
CA LEU A 57 5.22 7.67 -30.15
C LEU A 57 6.03 8.36 -31.23
N GLY A 58 7.22 8.88 -30.88
CA GLY A 58 8.12 9.54 -31.82
C GLY A 58 8.69 8.61 -32.88
N ASP A 59 8.99 7.36 -32.49
CA ASP A 59 9.57 6.32 -33.35
C ASP A 59 9.14 4.93 -32.85
N GLU A 60 9.29 3.92 -33.72
CA GLU A 60 9.10 2.52 -33.33
C GLU A 60 10.19 2.07 -32.33
N PRO A 61 9.84 1.39 -31.23
CA PRO A 61 10.83 0.77 -30.34
C PRO A 61 11.71 -0.23 -31.10
N THR A 62 13.03 -0.16 -30.93
CA THR A 62 13.95 -1.13 -31.54
C THR A 62 13.77 -2.56 -31.00
N SER A 63 13.28 -2.68 -29.77
CA SER A 63 12.91 -3.92 -29.11
C SER A 63 11.95 -3.60 -27.95
N LEU A 64 11.12 -4.57 -27.58
CA LEU A 64 10.38 -4.58 -26.30
C LEU A 64 10.94 -5.62 -25.32
N TYR A 65 12.06 -6.27 -25.67
CA TYR A 65 12.77 -7.13 -24.74
C TYR A 65 13.37 -6.28 -23.62
N LEU A 66 12.89 -6.46 -22.39
CA LEU A 66 13.24 -5.64 -21.22
C LEU A 66 14.75 -5.50 -21.00
N TYR A 67 15.52 -6.54 -21.29
CA TYR A 67 16.99 -6.55 -21.14
C TYR A 67 17.75 -6.31 -22.45
N GLY A 68 17.06 -5.77 -23.47
CA GLY A 68 17.63 -5.38 -24.75
C GLY A 68 18.18 -3.95 -24.76
N ASN A 69 18.40 -3.42 -25.95
CA ASN A 69 18.80 -2.01 -26.13
C ASN A 69 17.65 -1.07 -25.72
N ALA A 70 17.97 -0.06 -24.92
CA ALA A 70 17.00 0.93 -24.45
C ALA A 70 16.73 2.03 -25.50
N SER A 71 15.46 2.39 -25.68
CA SER A 71 15.03 3.60 -26.38
C SER A 71 13.92 4.31 -25.60
N GLN A 72 13.72 5.61 -25.84
CA GLN A 72 12.65 6.36 -25.18
C GLN A 72 11.26 5.83 -25.56
N SER A 73 11.07 5.43 -26.82
CA SER A 73 9.83 4.81 -27.31
C SER A 73 9.57 3.45 -26.65
N MET A 74 10.61 2.63 -26.45
CA MET A 74 10.51 1.36 -25.72
C MET A 74 10.01 1.59 -24.30
N TRP A 75 10.66 2.49 -23.53
CA TRP A 75 10.24 2.77 -22.16
C TRP A 75 8.83 3.34 -22.09
N SER A 76 8.42 4.20 -23.04
CA SER A 76 7.05 4.71 -23.10
C SER A 76 5.99 3.60 -23.23
N VAL A 77 6.32 2.49 -23.90
CA VAL A 77 5.45 1.30 -23.96
C VAL A 77 5.59 0.45 -22.69
N LEU A 78 6.81 0.17 -22.25
CA LEU A 78 7.05 -0.74 -21.13
C LEU A 78 6.54 -0.20 -19.79
N GLU A 79 6.58 1.10 -19.54
CA GLU A 79 5.97 1.70 -18.33
C GLU A 79 4.45 1.49 -18.27
N SER A 80 3.78 1.26 -19.42
CA SER A 80 2.35 0.92 -19.44
C SER A 80 2.06 -0.57 -19.16
N LEU A 81 3.11 -1.41 -19.20
CA LEU A 81 3.00 -2.87 -19.09
C LEU A 81 3.65 -3.42 -17.82
N TYR A 82 4.76 -2.82 -17.41
CA TYR A 82 5.54 -3.11 -16.22
C TYR A 82 5.55 -1.88 -15.33
N ASP A 83 4.57 -1.83 -14.44
CA ASP A 83 4.52 -0.81 -13.41
C ASP A 83 5.59 -1.13 -12.35
N GLY A 84 6.63 -0.29 -12.28
CA GLY A 84 7.84 -0.55 -11.50
C GLY A 84 7.58 -0.62 -9.98
N PRO A 85 8.60 -0.94 -9.18
CA PRO A 85 8.47 -0.94 -7.72
C PRO A 85 8.12 0.45 -7.16
N PHE A 86 8.60 1.50 -7.81
CA PHE A 86 8.45 2.89 -7.40
C PHE A 86 8.21 3.80 -8.59
N ASP A 87 7.26 4.72 -8.43
CA ASP A 87 7.05 5.88 -9.31
C ASP A 87 7.82 7.10 -8.79
N THR A 88 8.00 8.09 -9.65
CA THR A 88 8.45 9.43 -9.23
C THR A 88 7.32 10.44 -9.37
N VAL A 89 6.75 10.87 -8.24
CA VAL A 89 5.69 11.89 -8.20
C VAL A 89 6.23 13.11 -7.45
N ASN A 90 6.16 14.28 -8.08
CA ASN A 90 6.72 15.53 -7.52
C ASN A 90 8.19 15.39 -7.07
N TYR A 91 9.01 14.69 -7.86
CA TYR A 91 10.42 14.41 -7.56
C TYR A 91 10.65 13.60 -6.28
N GLN A 92 9.64 12.86 -5.82
CA GLN A 92 9.74 11.97 -4.67
C GLN A 92 9.38 10.53 -5.08
N PRO A 93 10.08 9.52 -4.54
CA PRO A 93 9.74 8.13 -4.80
C PRO A 93 8.40 7.79 -4.13
N GLN A 94 7.51 7.14 -4.89
CA GLN A 94 6.22 6.66 -4.41
C GLN A 94 6.12 5.16 -4.64
N ALA A 95 5.87 4.40 -3.58
CA ALA A 95 5.75 2.94 -3.66
C ALA A 95 4.49 2.51 -4.44
N VAL A 96 4.69 1.67 -5.46
CA VAL A 96 3.59 1.16 -6.30
C VAL A 96 3.28 -0.29 -5.93
N ILE A 97 4.16 -1.23 -6.26
CA ILE A 97 4.02 -2.64 -5.86
C ILE A 97 4.68 -2.96 -4.52
N MET A 98 5.53 -2.07 -3.99
CA MET A 98 6.10 -2.17 -2.64
C MET A 98 5.12 -1.62 -1.60
N GLU A 99 5.14 -2.15 -0.38
CA GLU A 99 4.32 -1.63 0.74
C GLU A 99 4.73 -0.19 1.09
N GLU A 100 6.03 0.10 1.10
CA GLU A 100 6.62 1.41 1.36
C GLU A 100 8.00 1.55 0.69
N VAL A 101 8.57 2.75 0.71
CA VAL A 101 9.96 2.99 0.29
C VAL A 101 10.87 2.60 1.46
N PRO A 102 11.86 1.70 1.28
CA PRO A 102 12.78 1.35 2.37
C PRO A 102 13.62 2.56 2.79
N THR A 103 13.64 2.84 4.10
CA THR A 103 14.49 3.89 4.69
C THR A 103 15.15 3.40 5.98
N GLN A 104 16.05 4.20 6.56
CA GLN A 104 16.59 3.85 7.87
C GLN A 104 15.58 4.12 9.00
N GLU A 105 14.72 5.12 8.82
CA GLU A 105 13.72 5.56 9.79
C GLU A 105 12.60 4.52 9.99
N ASN A 106 12.17 3.84 8.92
CA ASN A 106 11.21 2.72 9.03
C ASN A 106 11.90 1.38 9.34
N GLY A 107 13.24 1.35 9.43
CA GLY A 107 14.03 0.18 9.78
C GLY A 107 14.22 -0.83 8.65
N ASP A 108 13.73 -0.54 7.44
CA ASP A 108 13.90 -1.42 6.28
C ASP A 108 15.28 -1.26 5.61
N VAL A 109 16.04 -0.21 5.95
CA VAL A 109 17.47 -0.09 5.64
C VAL A 109 18.26 -0.14 6.94
N THR A 110 19.21 -1.07 7.05
CA THR A 110 20.11 -1.19 8.20
C THR A 110 21.56 -1.23 7.74
N LEU A 111 22.47 -0.71 8.58
CA LEU A 111 23.91 -0.86 8.42
C LEU A 111 24.41 -1.81 9.51
N GLN A 112 25.06 -2.90 9.12
CA GLN A 112 25.61 -3.88 10.05
C GLN A 112 27.10 -4.10 9.83
N SER A 113 27.78 -4.50 10.91
CA SER A 113 29.17 -4.96 10.85
C SER A 113 29.26 -6.31 10.14
N ALA A 114 30.07 -6.39 9.09
CA ALA A 114 30.36 -7.64 8.41
C ALA A 114 31.87 -7.91 8.43
N SER A 115 32.28 -9.03 9.05
CA SER A 115 33.64 -9.54 8.91
C SER A 115 33.86 -10.01 7.47
N VAL A 116 34.98 -9.59 6.87
CA VAL A 116 35.36 -9.92 5.50
C VAL A 116 36.70 -10.65 5.47
N SER A 117 36.89 -11.46 4.44
CA SER A 117 38.07 -12.28 4.20
C SER A 117 38.60 -12.09 2.77
N ALA A 118 39.81 -12.57 2.52
CA ALA A 118 40.41 -12.52 1.18
C ALA A 118 39.48 -13.17 0.15
N GLY A 119 39.22 -12.45 -0.95
CA GLY A 119 38.35 -12.88 -2.04
C GLY A 119 36.90 -12.42 -1.92
N ASP A 120 36.45 -11.94 -0.76
CA ASP A 120 35.08 -11.42 -0.61
C ASP A 120 34.87 -10.19 -1.50
N LEU A 121 33.67 -10.05 -2.06
CA LEU A 121 33.31 -8.88 -2.86
C LEU A 121 33.01 -7.69 -1.93
N VAL A 122 33.82 -6.64 -2.02
CA VAL A 122 33.74 -5.43 -1.18
C VAL A 122 33.76 -4.18 -2.05
N ALA A 123 33.24 -3.07 -1.54
CA ALA A 123 33.41 -1.77 -2.18
C ALA A 123 34.77 -1.17 -1.77
N ASN A 124 35.58 -0.76 -2.75
CA ASN A 124 36.77 0.04 -2.48
C ASN A 124 36.41 1.51 -2.20
N THR A 125 37.42 2.34 -1.96
CA THR A 125 37.24 3.78 -1.70
C THR A 125 36.68 4.56 -2.89
N GLU A 126 36.77 4.02 -4.10
CA GLU A 126 36.20 4.56 -5.33
C GLU A 126 34.73 4.16 -5.52
N GLY A 127 34.22 3.21 -4.74
CA GLY A 127 32.87 2.66 -4.84
C GLY A 127 32.74 1.47 -5.78
N ASP A 128 33.84 0.97 -6.33
CA ASP A 128 33.86 -0.19 -7.22
C ASP A 128 33.77 -1.50 -6.41
N PRO A 129 32.98 -2.49 -6.88
CA PRO A 129 32.95 -3.81 -6.30
C PRO A 129 34.20 -4.61 -6.72
N VAL A 130 35.08 -4.91 -5.77
CA VAL A 130 36.34 -5.63 -5.99
C VAL A 130 36.46 -6.82 -5.05
N ALA A 131 37.18 -7.86 -5.47
CA ALA A 131 37.56 -8.94 -4.56
C ALA A 131 38.61 -8.41 -3.57
N LEU A 132 38.36 -8.56 -2.28
CA LEU A 132 39.25 -8.09 -1.22
C LEU A 132 40.59 -8.82 -1.31
N ALA A 133 41.67 -8.06 -1.44
CA ALA A 133 43.04 -8.57 -1.50
C ALA A 133 44.01 -7.60 -0.83
N LYS A 134 45.22 -8.07 -0.52
CA LYS A 134 46.28 -7.22 0.00
C LYS A 134 46.51 -6.01 -0.92
N GLY A 135 46.54 -4.82 -0.35
CA GLY A 135 46.70 -3.57 -1.09
C GLY A 135 45.39 -2.91 -1.54
N VAL A 136 44.24 -3.57 -1.39
CA VAL A 136 42.93 -2.94 -1.61
C VAL A 136 42.65 -1.97 -0.46
N THR A 137 42.27 -0.74 -0.81
CA THR A 137 41.88 0.29 0.15
C THR A 137 40.37 0.35 0.29
N VAL A 138 39.87 0.30 1.52
CA VAL A 138 38.44 0.28 1.84
C VAL A 138 38.13 1.19 3.02
N PHE A 139 36.84 1.46 3.23
CA PHE A 139 36.34 2.11 4.44
C PHE A 139 35.97 1.05 5.48
N PRO A 140 36.69 0.94 6.61
CA PRO A 140 36.32 0.01 7.67
C PRO A 140 34.98 0.39 8.29
N GLU A 141 34.39 -0.52 9.08
CA GLU A 141 33.15 -0.26 9.80
C GLU A 141 33.20 1.08 10.57
N GLY A 142 32.15 1.89 10.43
CA GLY A 142 32.04 3.20 11.08
C GLY A 142 32.86 4.31 10.42
N CYS A 143 33.65 4.01 9.39
CA CYS A 143 34.36 5.01 8.61
C CYS A 143 33.45 5.65 7.55
N THR A 144 33.37 6.98 7.58
CA THR A 144 32.53 7.77 6.66
C THR A 144 33.29 8.89 5.96
N SER A 145 34.63 8.91 6.05
CA SER A 145 35.48 9.89 5.38
C SER A 145 36.75 9.24 4.82
N ALA A 146 37.42 9.93 3.89
CA ALA A 146 38.68 9.48 3.29
C ALA A 146 39.79 9.25 4.35
N ASP A 147 39.73 9.97 5.46
CA ASP A 147 40.79 10.03 6.47
C ASP A 147 40.94 8.74 7.28
N CYS A 148 39.88 7.93 7.33
CA CYS A 148 39.86 6.63 8.02
C CYS A 148 39.93 5.43 7.07
N ALA A 149 40.17 5.65 5.77
CA ALA A 149 40.39 4.58 4.82
C ALA A 149 41.62 3.75 5.21
N VAL A 150 41.55 2.44 5.01
CA VAL A 150 42.63 1.51 5.32
C VAL A 150 42.98 0.68 4.09
N THR A 151 44.28 0.56 3.82
CA THR A 151 44.80 -0.42 2.88
C THR A 151 44.94 -1.75 3.59
N TRP A 152 44.20 -2.76 3.16
CA TRP A 152 44.21 -4.06 3.82
C TRP A 152 45.55 -4.77 3.60
N ASP A 153 46.13 -5.29 4.68
CA ASP A 153 47.44 -5.95 4.68
C ASP A 153 47.39 -7.41 4.19
N GLY A 154 46.18 -7.97 4.07
CA GLY A 154 45.90 -9.35 3.68
C GLY A 154 45.88 -10.35 4.84
N GLU A 155 46.05 -9.89 6.08
CA GLU A 155 46.23 -10.75 7.26
C GLU A 155 45.35 -10.33 8.44
N SER A 156 45.23 -9.02 8.70
CA SER A 156 44.45 -8.47 9.81
C SER A 156 42.95 -8.72 9.61
N GLU A 157 42.24 -9.04 10.70
CA GLU A 157 40.77 -9.10 10.67
C GLU A 157 40.23 -7.72 10.28
N LEU A 158 39.30 -7.72 9.31
CA LEU A 158 38.69 -6.51 8.81
C LEU A 158 37.18 -6.65 8.87
N LYS A 159 36.51 -5.61 9.36
CA LYS A 159 35.06 -5.49 9.33
C LYS A 159 34.68 -4.27 8.52
N LEU A 160 33.68 -4.43 7.66
CA LEU A 160 33.13 -3.37 6.83
C LEU A 160 31.67 -3.14 7.18
N SER A 161 31.17 -1.94 6.87
CA SER A 161 29.74 -1.63 6.95
C SER A 161 29.03 -2.30 5.77
N GLN A 162 28.08 -3.18 6.05
CA GLN A 162 27.18 -3.77 5.06
C GLN A 162 25.80 -3.14 5.17
N MET A 163 25.27 -2.62 4.06
CA MET A 163 23.89 -2.18 3.97
C MET A 163 22.98 -3.35 3.66
N VAL A 164 21.96 -3.55 4.50
CA VAL A 164 20.89 -4.54 4.30
C VAL A 164 19.60 -3.77 4.04
N VAL A 165 18.94 -4.08 2.92
CA VAL A 165 17.68 -3.44 2.53
C VAL A 165 16.58 -4.49 2.44
N HIS A 166 15.48 -4.27 3.14
CA HIS A 166 14.30 -5.10 3.16
C HIS A 166 13.22 -4.48 2.27
N PHE A 167 12.86 -5.18 1.20
CA PHE A 167 11.74 -4.80 0.34
C PHE A 167 10.54 -5.70 0.65
N LYS A 168 9.37 -5.11 0.83
CA LYS A 168 8.11 -5.82 1.07
C LYS A 168 7.17 -5.55 -0.09
N ILE A 169 6.79 -6.60 -0.81
CA ILE A 169 5.80 -6.52 -1.89
C ILE A 169 4.41 -6.51 -1.28
N LYS A 170 3.51 -5.65 -1.76
CA LYS A 170 2.10 -5.64 -1.37
C LYS A 170 1.47 -7.00 -1.58
N SER A 171 0.55 -7.39 -0.69
CA SER A 171 -0.24 -8.60 -0.86
C SER A 171 -1.08 -8.54 -2.13
N GLY A 172 -1.16 -9.65 -2.88
CA GLY A 172 -2.02 -9.77 -4.05
C GLY A 172 -1.48 -9.13 -5.33
N VAL A 173 -0.21 -8.72 -5.36
CA VAL A 173 0.51 -8.47 -6.61
C VAL A 173 0.62 -9.80 -7.36
N THR A 174 0.27 -9.78 -8.64
CA THR A 174 0.33 -10.94 -9.54
C THR A 174 0.81 -10.53 -10.92
N TRP A 175 1.47 -11.45 -11.60
CA TRP A 175 1.72 -11.41 -13.03
C TRP A 175 0.41 -11.45 -13.84
N SER A 176 0.50 -11.10 -15.12
CA SER A 176 -0.64 -11.09 -16.05
C SER A 176 -1.30 -12.47 -16.26
N ASP A 177 -0.59 -13.55 -15.94
CA ASP A 177 -1.11 -14.93 -15.95
C ASP A 177 -1.79 -15.33 -14.61
N GLY A 178 -1.82 -14.42 -13.64
CA GLY A 178 -2.42 -14.61 -12.32
C GLY A 178 -1.51 -15.29 -11.29
N GLN A 179 -0.26 -15.61 -11.61
CA GLN A 179 0.70 -16.10 -10.62
C GLN A 179 1.28 -14.96 -9.77
N PRO A 180 1.64 -15.20 -8.50
CA PRO A 180 2.39 -14.23 -7.68
C PRO A 180 3.78 -13.90 -8.24
#